data_AF-A0A1C0VM17-F1
#
_entry.id   AF-A0A1C0VM17-F1
#
_cell.length_a   1.000
_cell.length_b   1.000
_cell.length_c   1.000
_cell.angle_alpha   90.00
_cell.angle_beta   90.00
_cell.angle_gamma   90.00
#
_symmetry.space_group_name_H-M   'P 1'
#
loop_
_entity.id
_entity.type
_entity.pdbx_description
1 polymer ?
#
loop_
_entity_poly.entity_id
_entity_poly.type
_entity_poly.pdbx_seq_one_letter_code
_entity_poly.pdbx_strand_id
1 'polypeptide(L)'
;MTGMRFFGWTMGLGLVWVLAVNQGEVYSSPIKQSQSTPSRISAVIFNQPPLSSRGAPGNRQGGGTRDGRNCTALDIKERLTALVPAVESEPKMSHVWGLTVSASPTLWFYVPYQAKDIQGAELELWDETSREQRNYKQIYQRTFTVKETPGAIALSLPSTVKLEPDKNYHWYLSLNINCQGDNESINVNGWIQRVKFQHTPSVNRQQVILYAQKGIWYDALTQLAQLRRRNPQSKTLMQDWQKLLGDVGLKEIANKPIVSCCMAGGRR
;
A
#
# COMPACT_ATOMS: atom_id res chain seq x y z
N MET A 1 -55.91 -67.34 55.02
CA MET A 1 -56.94 -67.37 56.08
C MET A 1 -57.22 -65.93 56.46
N THR A 2 -58.49 -65.54 56.35
CA THR A 2 -59.20 -64.55 57.20
C THR A 2 -58.48 -63.20 57.40
N GLY A 3 -58.95 -62.08 56.86
CA GLY A 3 -60.33 -61.64 56.83
C GLY A 3 -60.51 -60.52 57.87
N MET A 4 -60.84 -59.32 57.36
CA MET A 4 -61.75 -58.34 57.95
C MET A 4 -61.38 -57.78 59.34
N ARG A 5 -61.23 -56.45 59.46
CA ARG A 5 -62.25 -55.60 60.12
C ARG A 5 -61.84 -54.14 60.43
N PHE A 6 -62.91 -53.33 60.32
CA PHE A 6 -63.32 -52.17 61.11
C PHE A 6 -62.77 -50.75 60.83
N PHE A 7 -63.74 -49.97 60.33
CA PHE A 7 -63.96 -48.52 60.44
C PHE A 7 -63.76 -47.96 61.85
N GLY A 8 -63.22 -46.74 61.91
CA GLY A 8 -63.37 -45.80 63.02
C GLY A 8 -63.25 -44.37 62.48
N TRP A 9 -64.36 -43.62 62.49
CA TRP A 9 -64.43 -42.21 62.12
C TRP A 9 -64.12 -41.32 63.33
N THR A 10 -63.33 -40.26 63.13
CA THR A 10 -63.39 -39.05 63.94
C THR A 10 -63.35 -37.84 63.02
N MET A 11 -64.48 -37.11 62.98
CA MET A 11 -64.59 -35.78 62.39
C MET A 11 -63.68 -34.80 63.14
N GLY A 12 -62.83 -34.08 62.40
CA GLY A 12 -62.09 -32.93 62.89
C GLY A 12 -62.13 -31.84 61.83
N LEU A 13 -62.94 -30.81 62.07
CA LEU A 13 -63.02 -29.59 61.27
C LEU A 13 -61.69 -28.82 61.41
N GLY A 14 -60.80 -28.99 60.44
CA GLY A 14 -59.60 -28.19 60.27
C GLY A 14 -59.78 -27.18 59.15
N LEU A 15 -59.81 -25.89 59.50
CA LEU A 15 -59.69 -24.76 58.57
C LEU A 15 -58.34 -24.85 57.85
N VAL A 16 -58.32 -25.40 56.64
CA VAL A 16 -57.13 -25.41 55.77
C VAL A 16 -57.09 -24.10 55.00
N TRP A 17 -56.17 -23.24 55.41
CA TRP A 17 -55.73 -22.09 54.62
C TRP A 17 -55.01 -22.61 53.38
N VAL A 18 -55.65 -22.46 52.21
CA VAL A 18 -54.98 -22.70 50.93
C VAL A 18 -54.06 -21.50 50.67
N LEU A 19 -52.80 -21.63 51.08
CA LEU A 19 -51.73 -20.75 50.59
C LEU A 19 -51.54 -21.04 49.10
N ALA A 20 -51.87 -20.05 48.27
CA ALA A 20 -51.61 -20.07 46.85
C ALA A 20 -50.09 -20.23 46.60
N VAL A 21 -49.69 -21.41 46.12
CA VAL A 21 -48.33 -21.64 45.64
C VAL A 21 -48.21 -20.96 44.28
N ASN A 22 -47.55 -19.81 44.28
CA ASN A 22 -47.22 -19.05 43.09
C ASN A 22 -46.21 -19.87 42.27
N GLN A 23 -46.62 -20.37 41.10
CA GLN A 23 -45.73 -21.04 40.16
C GLN A 23 -44.76 -20.01 39.61
N GLY A 24 -43.52 -20.02 40.11
CA GLY A 24 -42.44 -19.23 39.54
C GLY A 24 -42.14 -19.73 38.13
N GLU A 25 -42.56 -18.95 37.13
CA GLU A 25 -42.15 -19.15 35.74
C GLU A 25 -40.63 -19.01 35.65
N VAL A 26 -39.96 -20.10 35.27
CA VAL A 26 -38.53 -20.11 34.96
C VAL A 26 -38.35 -19.32 33.67
N TYR A 27 -38.08 -18.02 33.79
CA TYR A 27 -37.68 -17.16 32.67
C TYR A 27 -36.28 -17.57 32.20
N SER A 28 -36.23 -18.48 31.21
CA SER A 28 -35.02 -18.71 30.42
C SER A 28 -34.74 -17.45 29.60
N SER A 29 -33.74 -16.67 30.02
CA SER A 29 -33.25 -15.54 29.24
C SER A 29 -32.71 -16.05 27.90
N PRO A 30 -33.12 -15.49 26.74
CA PRO A 30 -32.53 -15.88 25.48
C PRO A 30 -31.06 -15.44 25.48
N ILE A 31 -30.16 -16.42 25.35
CA ILE A 31 -28.74 -16.19 25.06
C ILE A 31 -28.71 -15.39 23.77
N LYS A 32 -28.38 -14.09 23.86
CA LYS A 32 -27.99 -13.31 22.69
C LYS A 32 -26.72 -13.96 22.14
N GLN A 33 -26.88 -14.88 21.21
CA GLN A 33 -25.81 -15.27 20.31
C GLN A 33 -25.35 -13.98 19.64
N SER A 34 -24.17 -13.52 20.06
CA SER A 34 -23.38 -12.55 19.31
C SER A 34 -23.10 -13.20 17.97
N GLN A 35 -23.97 -12.92 17.00
CA GLN A 35 -23.70 -13.18 15.60
C GLN A 35 -22.44 -12.39 15.30
N SER A 36 -21.30 -13.08 15.22
CA SER A 36 -20.09 -12.54 14.66
C SER A 36 -20.43 -12.12 13.24
N THR A 37 -20.63 -10.81 13.04
CA THR A 37 -20.78 -10.22 11.71
C THR A 37 -19.67 -10.78 10.84
N PRO A 38 -19.96 -11.33 9.64
CA PRO A 38 -18.91 -11.75 8.73
C PRO A 38 -17.98 -10.57 8.55
N SER A 39 -16.70 -10.75 8.86
CA SER A 39 -15.67 -9.74 8.61
C SER A 39 -15.85 -9.28 7.16
N ARG A 40 -16.39 -8.07 6.96
CA ARG A 40 -16.50 -7.49 5.62
C ARG A 40 -15.10 -7.60 5.04
N ILE A 41 -14.96 -8.34 3.93
CA ILE A 41 -13.72 -8.39 3.16
C ILE A 41 -13.41 -6.93 2.82
N SER A 42 -12.57 -6.31 3.66
CA SER A 42 -12.29 -4.89 3.54
C SER A 42 -11.38 -4.77 2.33
N ALA A 43 -11.89 -4.15 1.27
CA ALA A 43 -11.12 -3.91 0.06
C ALA A 43 -10.01 -2.90 0.37
N VAL A 44 -8.87 -3.05 -0.28
CA VAL A 44 -7.84 -2.00 -0.29
C VAL A 44 -8.40 -0.83 -1.10
N ILE A 45 -8.65 0.31 -0.45
CA ILE A 45 -9.09 1.54 -1.09
C ILE A 45 -8.09 2.61 -0.72
N PHE A 46 -7.48 3.24 -1.73
CA PHE A 46 -6.57 4.34 -1.50
C PHE A 46 -7.32 5.66 -1.39
N ASN A 47 -7.18 6.33 -0.25
CA ASN A 47 -7.70 7.67 -0.04
C ASN A 47 -6.58 8.67 -0.30
N GLN A 48 -6.62 9.33 -1.45
CA GLN A 48 -5.58 10.27 -1.83
C GLN A 48 -5.61 11.49 -0.89
N PRO A 49 -4.47 11.83 -0.23
CA PRO A 49 -4.39 13.02 0.59
C PRO A 49 -4.49 14.29 -0.28
N PRO A 50 -4.89 15.44 0.30
CA PRO A 50 -4.90 16.72 -0.43
C PRO A 50 -3.47 17.12 -0.80
N LEU A 51 -3.31 17.84 -1.91
CA LEU A 51 -1.99 18.32 -2.35
C LEU A 51 -1.27 19.09 -1.23
N SER A 52 0.04 18.89 -1.13
CA SER A 52 0.87 19.67 -0.20
C SER A 52 0.75 21.17 -0.52
N SER A 53 0.95 22.03 0.48
CA SER A 53 0.86 23.50 0.31
C SER A 53 1.87 24.07 -0.69
N ARG A 54 2.90 23.32 -1.08
CA ARG A 54 3.88 23.71 -2.11
C ARG A 54 3.56 23.12 -3.50
N GLY A 55 2.41 22.45 -3.64
CA GLY A 55 2.18 21.52 -4.74
C GLY A 55 3.11 20.31 -4.63
N ALA A 56 3.14 19.50 -5.69
CA ALA A 56 4.10 18.42 -5.85
C ALA A 56 4.35 18.14 -7.35
N PRO A 57 4.75 19.15 -8.14
CA PRO A 57 4.91 18.98 -9.58
C PRO A 57 5.90 17.86 -9.85
N GLY A 58 5.55 16.95 -10.76
CA GLY A 58 6.46 15.88 -11.13
C GLY A 58 6.08 15.21 -12.43
N ASN A 59 6.94 14.30 -12.87
CA ASN A 59 6.70 13.52 -14.08
C ASN A 59 6.63 12.02 -13.75
N ARG A 60 5.41 11.46 -13.81
CA ARG A 60 5.18 10.07 -13.45
C ARG A 60 5.61 9.11 -14.57
N GLN A 61 5.54 9.53 -15.82
CA GLN A 61 5.88 8.70 -16.98
C GLN A 61 7.05 9.31 -17.73
N GLY A 62 8.11 8.53 -17.94
CA GLY A 62 9.30 9.00 -18.61
C GLY A 62 8.99 9.53 -20.00
N GLY A 63 9.36 10.79 -20.22
CA GLY A 63 9.44 11.37 -21.55
C GLY A 63 10.90 11.32 -22.02
N GLY A 64 11.10 11.05 -23.30
CA GLY A 64 12.37 11.37 -23.96
C GLY A 64 12.59 12.89 -23.92
N THR A 65 13.85 13.30 -23.98
CA THR A 65 14.31 14.69 -24.00
C THR A 65 13.55 15.54 -25.03
N ARG A 66 13.59 16.87 -24.85
CA ARG A 66 12.87 17.95 -25.57
C ARG A 66 12.96 17.95 -27.12
N ASP A 67 13.57 16.95 -27.72
CA ASP A 67 13.77 16.73 -29.15
C ASP A 67 12.94 15.57 -29.73
N GLY A 68 12.01 14.98 -28.97
CA GLY A 68 10.96 14.11 -29.53
C GLY A 68 11.46 12.76 -30.06
N ARG A 69 12.73 12.41 -29.81
CA ARG A 69 13.22 11.06 -29.99
C ARG A 69 12.71 10.21 -28.81
N ASN A 70 11.63 9.50 -29.07
CA ASN A 70 11.44 8.22 -28.40
C ASN A 70 12.50 7.29 -28.98
N CYS A 71 13.06 6.41 -28.14
CA CYS A 71 13.76 5.20 -28.53
C CYS A 71 12.89 4.27 -29.41
N THR A 72 12.46 4.74 -30.59
CA THR A 72 11.58 4.03 -31.52
C THR A 72 12.26 2.77 -32.07
N ALA A 73 13.59 2.76 -32.06
CA ALA A 73 14.42 1.62 -32.43
C ALA A 73 14.13 0.35 -31.61
N LEU A 74 13.61 0.47 -30.38
CA LEU A 74 13.26 -0.70 -29.55
C LEU A 74 11.81 -1.18 -29.73
N ASP A 75 10.96 -0.45 -30.46
CA ASP A 75 9.50 -0.74 -30.63
C ASP A 75 8.74 -0.98 -29.30
N ILE A 76 9.16 -0.29 -28.23
CA ILE A 76 8.52 -0.38 -26.91
C ILE A 76 7.49 0.73 -26.77
N LYS A 77 6.21 0.36 -26.71
CA LYS A 77 5.07 1.30 -26.58
C LYS A 77 4.83 1.77 -25.14
N GLU A 78 5.36 1.05 -24.16
CA GLU A 78 5.22 1.35 -22.74
C GLU A 78 6.36 2.27 -22.27
N ARG A 79 6.10 3.08 -21.23
CA ARG A 79 7.06 4.06 -20.70
C ARG A 79 7.54 3.67 -19.31
N LEU A 80 8.77 4.07 -18.98
CA LEU A 80 9.22 4.11 -17.58
C LEU A 80 8.15 4.82 -16.75
N THR A 81 7.65 4.18 -15.70
CA THR A 81 6.54 4.74 -14.92
C THR A 81 6.82 4.62 -13.44
N ALA A 82 6.73 5.73 -12.70
CA ALA A 82 6.73 5.69 -11.24
C ALA A 82 5.39 5.15 -10.73
N LEU A 83 5.43 4.15 -9.85
CA LEU A 83 4.24 3.57 -9.23
C LEU A 83 3.82 4.42 -8.03
N VAL A 84 3.42 5.66 -8.33
CA VAL A 84 3.09 6.72 -7.38
C VAL A 84 1.78 7.38 -7.84
N PRO A 85 0.90 7.84 -6.92
CA PRO A 85 -0.28 8.61 -7.28
C PRO A 85 0.10 9.86 -8.07
N ALA A 86 -0.70 10.18 -9.09
CA ALA A 86 -0.60 11.43 -9.83
C ALA A 86 -1.97 12.14 -9.85
N VAL A 87 -1.97 13.44 -9.61
CA VAL A 87 -3.16 14.31 -9.74
C VAL A 87 -2.84 15.37 -10.77
N GLU A 88 -3.70 15.54 -11.75
CA GLU A 88 -3.57 16.61 -12.74
C GLU A 88 -4.35 17.85 -12.26
N SER A 89 -3.76 19.03 -12.41
CA SER A 89 -4.41 20.32 -12.15
C SER A 89 -4.22 21.30 -13.30
N GLU A 90 -5.05 22.35 -13.36
CA GLU A 90 -4.90 23.42 -14.35
C GLU A 90 -3.94 24.53 -13.86
N PRO A 91 -3.08 25.11 -14.74
CA PRO A 91 -2.84 24.70 -16.12
C PRO A 91 -1.97 23.43 -16.21
N LYS A 92 -2.47 22.38 -16.91
CA LYS A 92 -1.81 21.08 -17.21
C LYS A 92 -0.54 20.75 -16.39
N MET A 93 -0.69 20.60 -15.08
CA MET A 93 0.40 20.26 -14.16
C MET A 93 0.11 18.91 -13.52
N SER A 94 1.06 17.98 -13.66
CA SER A 94 0.98 16.68 -13.00
C SER A 94 1.64 16.76 -11.63
N HIS A 95 0.94 16.27 -10.61
CA HIS A 95 1.41 16.22 -9.23
C HIS A 95 1.67 14.79 -8.79
N VAL A 96 2.93 14.40 -8.72
CA VAL A 96 3.35 13.01 -8.48
C VAL A 96 3.90 12.89 -7.08
N TRP A 97 3.14 12.29 -6.17
CA TRP A 97 3.54 12.26 -4.76
C TRP A 97 2.85 11.20 -3.91
N GLY A 98 3.44 10.93 -2.74
CA GLY A 98 2.82 10.09 -1.73
C GLY A 98 3.40 10.26 -0.33
N LEU A 99 2.69 9.70 0.65
CA LEU A 99 3.12 9.67 2.04
C LEU A 99 3.81 8.36 2.39
N THR A 100 4.77 8.44 3.30
CA THR A 100 5.45 7.29 3.92
C THR A 100 5.46 7.42 5.45
N VAL A 101 5.49 6.31 6.17
CA VAL A 101 5.81 6.28 7.61
C VAL A 101 7.23 5.82 7.86
N SER A 102 7.82 5.09 6.90
CA SER A 102 9.21 4.66 6.96
C SER A 102 10.18 5.84 6.93
N ALA A 103 11.18 5.80 7.81
CA ALA A 103 12.33 6.70 7.77
C ALA A 103 13.20 6.46 6.53
N SER A 104 13.28 5.22 6.04
CA SER A 104 14.05 4.84 4.86
C SER A 104 13.13 4.06 3.92
N PRO A 105 12.32 4.78 3.11
CA PRO A 105 11.29 4.16 2.27
C PRO A 105 11.84 3.38 1.09
N THR A 106 10.94 2.58 0.51
CA THR A 106 11.13 1.91 -0.78
C THR A 106 10.33 2.65 -1.86
N LEU A 107 10.99 3.00 -2.96
CA LEU A 107 10.39 3.60 -4.14
C LEU A 107 10.12 2.51 -5.19
N TRP A 108 9.03 2.66 -5.94
CA TRP A 108 8.55 1.64 -6.88
C TRP A 108 8.37 2.21 -8.28
N PHE A 109 8.83 1.44 -9.26
CA PHE A 109 8.83 1.84 -10.67
C PHE A 109 8.47 0.65 -11.55
N TYR A 110 7.89 0.92 -12.72
CA TYR A 110 7.78 -0.05 -13.79
C TYR A 110 8.79 0.29 -14.88
N VAL A 111 9.65 -0.67 -15.19
CA VAL A 111 10.67 -0.57 -16.24
C VAL A 111 10.21 -1.44 -17.42
N PRO A 112 9.87 -0.85 -18.57
CA PRO A 112 9.41 -1.60 -19.74
C PRO A 112 10.55 -2.15 -20.61
N TYR A 113 11.80 -1.75 -20.34
CA TYR A 113 12.98 -2.10 -21.14
C TYR A 113 13.64 -3.40 -20.66
N GLN A 114 14.27 -4.11 -21.59
CA GLN A 114 15.10 -5.28 -21.26
C GLN A 114 16.37 -4.80 -20.54
N ALA A 115 16.86 -5.59 -19.58
CA ALA A 115 18.06 -5.23 -18.82
C ALA A 115 19.29 -4.98 -19.72
N LYS A 116 19.42 -5.70 -20.83
CA LYS A 116 20.52 -5.55 -21.80
C LYS A 116 20.53 -4.19 -22.52
N ASP A 117 19.38 -3.54 -22.60
CA ASP A 117 19.22 -2.24 -23.28
C ASP A 117 19.43 -1.08 -22.30
N ILE A 118 19.66 -1.35 -21.01
CA ILE A 118 19.85 -0.34 -19.97
C ILE A 118 21.34 -0.32 -19.58
N GLN A 119 22.02 0.78 -19.89
CA GLN A 119 23.43 0.97 -19.55
C GLN A 119 23.64 1.36 -18.09
N GLY A 120 22.65 2.03 -17.48
CA GLY A 120 22.68 2.41 -16.09
C GLY A 120 21.35 2.98 -15.60
N ALA A 121 21.10 2.81 -14.31
CA ALA A 121 20.02 3.48 -13.58
C ALA A 121 20.64 4.37 -12.50
N GLU A 122 20.09 5.55 -12.26
CA GLU A 122 20.50 6.45 -11.19
C GLU A 122 19.28 6.91 -10.39
N LEU A 123 19.35 6.78 -9.06
CA LEU A 123 18.36 7.31 -8.14
C LEU A 123 18.98 8.45 -7.34
N GLU A 124 18.32 9.59 -7.37
CA GLU A 124 18.63 10.76 -6.56
C GLU A 124 17.52 11.07 -5.56
N LEU A 125 17.88 11.70 -4.45
CA LEU A 125 16.95 12.28 -3.50
C LEU A 125 17.45 13.63 -3.02
N TRP A 126 16.58 14.62 -3.09
CA TRP A 126 16.82 16.00 -2.71
C TRP A 126 15.92 16.39 -1.53
N ASP A 127 16.50 17.04 -0.52
CA ASP A 127 15.76 17.80 0.48
C ASP A 127 15.47 19.19 -0.09
N GLU A 128 14.22 19.38 -0.51
CA GLU A 128 13.70 20.65 -1.04
C GLU A 128 12.75 21.33 -0.02
N THR A 129 12.94 21.04 1.28
CA THR A 129 12.09 21.58 2.35
C THR A 129 12.27 23.09 2.54
N SER A 130 13.41 23.65 2.12
CA SER A 130 13.60 25.12 2.12
C SER A 130 12.60 25.79 1.16
N ARG A 131 12.15 27.02 1.46
CA ARG A 131 11.42 27.81 0.45
C ARG A 131 12.36 28.42 -0.59
N GLU A 132 13.61 28.65 -0.20
CA GLU A 132 14.65 29.16 -1.08
C GLU A 132 15.36 27.98 -1.77
N GLN A 133 15.32 27.96 -3.11
CA GLN A 133 15.92 26.91 -3.95
C GLN A 133 17.43 26.75 -3.72
N ARG A 134 18.14 27.84 -3.41
CA ARG A 134 19.59 27.80 -3.12
C ARG A 134 19.97 26.93 -1.92
N ASN A 135 19.00 26.58 -1.07
CA ASN A 135 19.22 25.75 0.11
C ASN A 135 18.78 24.29 -0.11
N TYR A 136 18.44 23.90 -1.34
CA TYR A 136 18.13 22.51 -1.67
C TYR A 136 19.38 21.66 -1.56
N LYS A 137 19.27 20.47 -0.98
CA LYS A 137 20.41 19.60 -0.71
C LYS A 137 20.17 18.22 -1.29
N GLN A 138 21.07 17.75 -2.14
CA GLN A 138 21.11 16.36 -2.54
C GLN A 138 21.56 15.51 -1.35
N ILE A 139 20.68 14.66 -0.84
CA ILE A 139 20.93 13.82 0.33
C ILE A 139 21.20 12.36 -0.03
N TYR A 140 20.96 11.98 -1.29
CA TYR A 140 21.26 10.66 -1.81
C TYR A 140 21.47 10.69 -3.32
N GLN A 141 22.46 9.94 -3.79
CA GLN A 141 22.70 9.62 -5.19
C GLN A 141 23.29 8.22 -5.26
N ARG A 142 22.74 7.36 -6.12
CA ARG A 142 23.30 6.03 -6.34
C ARG A 142 22.96 5.48 -7.71
N THR A 143 23.95 4.83 -8.31
CA THR A 143 23.77 4.07 -9.54
C THR A 143 23.41 2.61 -9.26
N PHE A 144 22.65 2.01 -10.17
CA PHE A 144 22.19 0.63 -10.09
C PHE A 144 22.39 -0.08 -11.44
N THR A 145 22.76 -1.35 -11.36
CA THR A 145 22.69 -2.29 -12.48
C THR A 145 21.31 -2.94 -12.48
N VAL A 146 20.55 -2.68 -13.53
CA VAL A 146 19.20 -3.25 -13.72
C VAL A 146 19.30 -4.71 -14.16
N LYS A 147 18.43 -5.57 -13.62
CA LYS A 147 18.33 -7.01 -13.92
C LYS A 147 16.87 -7.45 -13.91
N GLU A 148 16.58 -8.54 -14.60
CA GLU A 148 15.26 -9.19 -14.59
C GLU A 148 14.10 -8.31 -15.10
N THR A 149 14.37 -7.20 -15.80
CA THR A 149 13.35 -6.36 -16.44
C THR A 149 13.05 -6.85 -17.86
N PRO A 150 11.83 -6.68 -18.41
CA PRO A 150 10.76 -5.76 -17.97
C PRO A 150 9.98 -6.16 -16.72
N GLY A 151 9.56 -5.20 -15.89
CA GLY A 151 8.76 -5.47 -14.70
C GLY A 151 8.69 -4.32 -13.69
N ALA A 152 7.89 -4.53 -12.64
CA ALA A 152 7.83 -3.65 -11.48
C ALA A 152 9.03 -3.93 -10.55
N ILE A 153 9.81 -2.88 -10.28
CA ILE A 153 11.03 -2.91 -9.47
C ILE A 153 10.87 -2.07 -8.20
N ALA A 154 11.69 -2.41 -7.20
CA ALA A 154 11.73 -1.73 -5.92
C ALA A 154 13.16 -1.23 -5.64
N LEU A 155 13.30 0.06 -5.35
CA LEU A 155 14.57 0.67 -4.94
C LEU A 155 14.42 1.19 -3.51
N SER A 156 15.11 0.55 -2.57
CA SER A 156 15.07 0.96 -1.16
C SER A 156 16.20 1.94 -0.86
N LEU A 157 15.88 3.00 -0.13
CA LEU A 157 16.91 3.86 0.44
C LEU A 157 17.70 3.07 1.50
N PRO A 158 19.01 3.32 1.65
CA PRO A 158 19.79 2.70 2.70
C PRO A 158 19.40 3.29 4.06
N SER A 159 19.60 2.52 5.13
CA SER A 159 19.28 2.93 6.50
C SER A 159 20.05 4.18 6.99
N THR A 160 21.13 4.55 6.29
CA THR A 160 21.91 5.79 6.49
C THR A 160 21.18 7.03 5.99
N VAL A 161 20.26 6.90 5.04
CA VAL A 161 19.40 7.99 4.55
C VAL A 161 18.07 7.89 5.27
N LYS A 162 17.79 8.89 6.12
CA LYS A 162 16.58 8.95 6.94
C LYS A 162 15.79 10.22 6.63
N LEU A 163 14.56 10.05 6.17
CA LEU A 163 13.62 11.13 5.98
C LEU A 163 13.13 11.61 7.34
N GLU A 164 13.13 12.91 7.53
CA GLU A 164 12.53 13.53 8.69
C GLU A 164 11.01 13.66 8.49
N PRO A 165 10.21 13.50 9.56
CA PRO A 165 8.79 13.76 9.47
C PRO A 165 8.49 15.19 9.02
N ASP A 166 7.39 15.33 8.28
CA ASP A 166 6.80 16.59 7.83
C ASP A 166 7.68 17.39 6.84
N LYS A 167 8.78 16.78 6.36
CA LYS A 167 9.65 17.29 5.29
C LYS A 167 9.33 16.67 3.94
N ASN A 168 9.43 17.48 2.89
CA ASN A 168 9.20 17.05 1.50
C ASN A 168 10.54 16.77 0.83
N TYR A 169 10.65 15.58 0.26
CA TYR A 169 11.83 15.17 -0.50
C TYR A 169 11.44 14.89 -1.94
N HIS A 170 12.31 15.29 -2.87
CA HIS A 170 12.11 15.10 -4.30
C HIS A 170 13.04 13.99 -4.78
N TRP A 171 12.49 12.91 -5.31
CA TRP A 171 13.27 11.82 -5.90
C TRP A 171 13.25 11.91 -7.42
N TYR A 172 14.35 11.48 -8.03
CA TYR A 172 14.50 11.35 -9.48
C TYR A 172 15.05 9.97 -9.79
N LEU A 173 14.44 9.25 -10.72
CA LEU A 173 14.99 8.04 -11.31
C LEU A 173 15.28 8.31 -12.78
N SER A 174 16.55 8.15 -13.17
CA SER A 174 17.01 8.26 -14.54
C SER A 174 17.51 6.91 -15.04
N LEU A 175 17.16 6.54 -16.27
CA LEU A 175 17.71 5.39 -16.98
C LEU A 175 18.45 5.88 -18.22
N ASN A 176 19.66 5.38 -18.42
CA ASN A 176 20.39 5.51 -19.69
C ASN A 176 20.12 4.25 -20.53
N ILE A 177 19.39 4.44 -21.64
CA ILE A 177 18.95 3.38 -22.55
C ILE A 177 19.79 3.42 -23.81
N ASN A 178 20.25 2.25 -24.26
CA ASN A 178 20.88 2.06 -25.55
C ASN A 178 19.82 1.84 -26.64
N CYS A 179 19.62 2.83 -27.49
CA CYS A 179 18.69 2.83 -28.61
C CYS A 179 19.40 2.47 -29.91
N GLN A 180 19.98 1.25 -29.96
CA GLN A 180 20.71 0.73 -31.14
C GLN A 180 21.87 1.64 -31.61
N GLY A 181 22.63 2.20 -30.67
CA GLY A 181 23.81 3.03 -30.96
C GLY A 181 23.69 4.47 -30.48
N ASP A 182 22.46 4.97 -30.28
CA ASP A 182 22.20 6.26 -29.63
C ASP A 182 21.82 6.03 -28.17
N ASN A 183 22.43 6.79 -27.25
CA ASN A 183 22.09 6.74 -25.85
C ASN A 183 21.01 7.78 -25.53
N GLU A 184 19.89 7.33 -24.96
CA GLU A 184 18.82 8.21 -24.47
C GLU A 184 18.76 8.18 -22.94
N SER A 185 18.65 9.36 -22.34
CA SER A 185 18.35 9.49 -20.92
C SER A 185 16.85 9.74 -20.76
N ILE A 186 16.18 8.83 -20.07
CA ILE A 186 14.77 8.97 -19.69
C ILE A 186 14.67 9.10 -18.18
N ASN A 187 13.76 9.93 -17.69
CA ASN A 187 13.59 10.13 -16.26
C ASN A 187 12.13 10.20 -15.81
N VAL A 188 11.91 9.81 -14.56
CA VAL A 188 10.68 10.06 -13.82
C VAL A 188 11.04 10.68 -12.49
N ASN A 189 10.14 11.49 -11.94
CA ASN A 189 10.36 12.16 -10.67
C ASN A 189 9.06 12.36 -9.91
N GLY A 190 9.19 12.65 -8.63
CA GLY A 190 8.06 12.96 -7.77
C GLY A 190 8.49 13.12 -6.32
N TRP A 191 7.48 13.25 -5.46
CA TRP A 191 7.67 13.71 -4.10
C TRP A 191 7.30 12.65 -3.08
N ILE A 192 8.04 12.65 -1.98
CA ILE A 192 7.78 11.80 -0.83
C ILE A 192 7.84 12.63 0.45
N GLN A 193 6.82 12.47 1.29
CA GLN A 193 6.76 13.10 2.60
C GLN A 193 6.62 12.03 3.67
N ARG A 194 7.48 12.08 4.69
CA ARG A 194 7.32 11.21 5.85
C ARG A 194 6.32 11.81 6.83
N VAL A 195 5.37 11.02 7.31
CA VAL A 195 4.41 11.44 8.35
C VAL A 195 4.65 10.68 9.65
N LYS A 196 4.33 11.31 10.78
CA LYS A 196 4.30 10.62 12.07
C LYS A 196 3.08 9.71 12.11
N PHE A 197 3.27 8.44 12.41
CA PHE A 197 2.19 7.47 12.51
C PHE A 197 2.45 6.54 13.69
N GLN A 198 1.56 6.59 14.68
CA GLN A 198 1.64 5.72 15.85
C GLN A 198 1.00 4.38 15.51
N HIS A 199 1.81 3.43 15.07
CA HIS A 199 1.39 2.04 14.93
C HIS A 199 2.57 1.09 15.06
N THR A 200 2.31 -0.13 15.51
CA THR A 200 3.33 -1.17 15.61
C THR A 200 3.59 -1.72 14.21
N PRO A 201 4.82 -1.66 13.68
CA PRO A 201 5.11 -2.20 12.37
C PRO A 201 4.71 -3.68 12.30
N SER A 202 3.76 -3.99 11.43
CA SER A 202 3.38 -5.35 11.09
C SER A 202 3.24 -5.43 9.57
N VAL A 203 3.59 -6.57 8.98
CA VAL A 203 3.45 -6.78 7.52
C VAL A 203 2.34 -7.79 7.29
N ASN A 204 1.11 -7.29 7.21
CA ASN A 204 -0.10 -8.06 6.96
C ASN A 204 -1.10 -7.25 6.10
N ARG A 205 -2.15 -7.91 5.61
CA ARG A 205 -3.13 -7.30 4.72
C ARG A 205 -3.91 -6.16 5.41
N GLN A 206 -4.20 -6.29 6.70
CA GLN A 206 -4.90 -5.27 7.48
C GLN A 206 -4.09 -3.97 7.54
N GLN A 207 -2.77 -4.07 7.69
CA GLN A 207 -1.88 -2.91 7.69
C GLN A 207 -1.84 -2.21 6.33
N VAL A 208 -1.83 -2.97 5.23
CA VAL A 208 -1.95 -2.42 3.88
C VAL A 208 -3.23 -1.61 3.72
N ILE A 209 -4.37 -2.17 4.17
CA ILE A 209 -5.67 -1.48 4.11
C ILE A 209 -5.64 -0.19 4.93
N LEU A 210 -5.11 -0.25 6.16
CA LEU A 210 -5.00 0.91 7.04
C LEU A 210 -4.15 2.02 6.40
N TYR A 211 -2.98 1.68 5.86
CA TYR A 211 -2.12 2.65 5.18
C TYR A 211 -2.79 3.26 3.95
N ALA A 212 -3.43 2.45 3.11
CA ALA A 212 -4.15 2.95 1.94
C ALA A 212 -5.29 3.91 2.32
N GLN A 213 -6.07 3.57 3.35
CA GLN A 213 -7.15 4.43 3.86
C GLN A 213 -6.66 5.74 4.48
N LYS A 214 -5.41 5.77 4.97
CA LYS A 214 -4.76 6.95 5.54
C LYS A 214 -3.92 7.73 4.51
N GLY A 215 -3.93 7.33 3.23
CA GLY A 215 -3.14 7.99 2.18
C GLY A 215 -1.65 7.68 2.22
N ILE A 216 -1.21 6.71 3.03
CA ILE A 216 0.19 6.28 3.16
C ILE A 216 0.52 5.31 2.03
N TRP A 217 0.89 5.89 0.89
CA TRP A 217 1.08 5.15 -0.36
C TRP A 217 2.29 4.22 -0.34
N TYR A 218 3.47 4.73 0.00
CA TYR A 218 4.73 4.01 -0.19
C TYR A 218 4.79 2.73 0.65
N ASP A 219 4.34 2.79 1.90
CA ASP A 219 4.28 1.62 2.78
C ASP A 219 3.17 0.65 2.37
N ALA A 220 1.99 1.13 1.95
CA ALA A 220 0.91 0.27 1.47
C ALA A 220 1.35 -0.57 0.26
N LEU A 221 1.93 0.08 -0.76
CA LEU A 221 2.42 -0.58 -1.96
C LEU A 221 3.55 -1.57 -1.64
N THR A 222 4.52 -1.14 -0.82
CA THR A 222 5.67 -1.97 -0.45
C THR A 222 5.25 -3.22 0.30
N GLN A 223 4.40 -3.09 1.33
CA GLN A 223 3.94 -4.23 2.10
C GLN A 223 3.07 -5.18 1.26
N LEU A 224 2.21 -4.64 0.39
CA LEU A 224 1.39 -5.46 -0.48
C LEU A 224 2.25 -6.26 -1.47
N ALA A 225 3.27 -5.65 -2.06
CA ALA A 225 4.24 -6.35 -2.90
C ALA A 225 5.00 -7.44 -2.15
N GLN A 226 5.40 -7.18 -0.89
CA GLN A 226 6.04 -8.19 -0.03
C GLN A 226 5.10 -9.37 0.26
N LEU A 227 3.83 -9.11 0.56
CA LEU A 227 2.83 -10.16 0.76
C LEU A 227 2.61 -10.98 -0.50
N ARG A 228 2.52 -10.33 -1.67
CA ARG A 228 2.42 -11.00 -2.98
C ARG A 228 3.62 -11.88 -3.28
N ARG A 229 4.85 -11.40 -3.05
CA ARG A 229 6.06 -12.21 -3.26
C ARG A 229 6.10 -13.44 -2.36
N ARG A 230 5.63 -13.32 -1.12
CA ARG A 230 5.53 -14.45 -0.17
C ARG A 230 4.39 -15.42 -0.50
N ASN A 231 3.33 -14.95 -1.16
CA ASN A 231 2.12 -15.74 -1.47
C ASN A 231 1.68 -15.52 -2.92
N PRO A 232 2.46 -15.95 -3.92
CA PRO A 232 2.22 -15.62 -5.33
C PRO A 232 0.89 -16.16 -5.89
N GLN A 233 0.36 -17.24 -5.31
CA GLN A 233 -0.92 -17.86 -5.72
C GLN A 233 -2.15 -17.25 -5.06
N SER A 234 -1.99 -16.27 -4.16
CA SER A 234 -3.11 -15.65 -3.46
C SER A 234 -3.91 -14.73 -4.38
N LYS A 235 -5.11 -15.17 -4.78
CA LYS A 235 -6.06 -14.38 -5.57
C LYS A 235 -6.44 -13.06 -4.87
N THR A 236 -6.60 -13.08 -3.55
CA THR A 236 -6.94 -11.89 -2.77
C THR A 236 -5.84 -10.83 -2.85
N LEU A 237 -4.58 -11.20 -2.64
CA LEU A 237 -3.46 -10.24 -2.73
C LEU A 237 -3.26 -9.74 -4.16
N MET A 238 -3.59 -10.56 -5.16
CA MET A 238 -3.59 -10.13 -6.56
C MET A 238 -4.66 -9.08 -6.83
N GLN A 239 -5.88 -9.29 -6.36
CA GLN A 239 -6.98 -8.35 -6.47
C GLN A 239 -6.70 -7.05 -5.72
N ASP A 240 -6.14 -7.13 -4.51
CA ASP A 240 -5.75 -5.96 -3.72
C ASP A 240 -4.73 -5.09 -4.47
N TRP A 241 -3.75 -5.71 -5.14
CA TRP A 241 -2.73 -5.01 -5.91
C TRP A 241 -3.30 -4.34 -7.15
N GLN A 242 -4.15 -5.06 -7.88
CA GLN A 242 -4.88 -4.51 -9.02
C GLN A 242 -5.77 -3.34 -8.61
N LYS A 243 -6.44 -3.46 -7.46
CA LYS A 243 -7.27 -2.39 -6.91
C LYS A 243 -6.43 -1.18 -6.49
N LEU A 244 -5.37 -1.39 -5.72
CA LEU A 244 -4.50 -0.31 -5.23
C LEU A 244 -3.85 0.49 -6.36
N LEU A 245 -3.27 -0.20 -7.36
CA LEU A 245 -2.73 0.47 -8.55
C LEU A 245 -3.84 1.06 -9.42
N GLY A 246 -5.00 0.42 -9.46
CA GLY A 246 -6.15 0.92 -10.21
C GLY A 246 -6.71 2.23 -9.68
N ASP A 247 -6.67 2.45 -8.36
CA ASP A 247 -7.11 3.68 -7.70
C ASP A 247 -6.29 4.91 -8.12
N VAL A 248 -5.07 4.69 -8.62
CA VAL A 248 -4.15 5.74 -9.08
C VAL A 248 -3.92 5.71 -10.59
N GLY A 249 -4.81 5.03 -11.34
CA GLY A 249 -4.76 4.98 -12.80
C GLY A 249 -3.61 4.13 -13.37
N LEU A 250 -3.11 3.13 -12.63
CA LEU A 250 -2.02 2.24 -13.05
C LEU A 250 -2.51 0.81 -13.34
N LYS A 251 -3.76 0.66 -13.81
CA LYS A 251 -4.39 -0.65 -14.09
C LYS A 251 -3.60 -1.51 -15.06
N GLU A 252 -3.05 -0.89 -16.12
CA GLU A 252 -2.26 -1.58 -17.14
C GLU A 252 -0.97 -2.21 -16.60
N ILE A 253 -0.41 -1.62 -15.53
CA ILE A 253 0.80 -2.12 -14.89
C ILE A 253 0.50 -3.23 -13.87
N ALA A 254 -0.74 -3.31 -13.37
CA ALA A 254 -1.07 -4.20 -12.28
C ALA A 254 -0.90 -5.70 -12.58
N ASN A 255 -0.89 -6.07 -13.85
CA ASN A 255 -0.67 -7.45 -14.32
C ASN A 255 0.78 -7.73 -14.72
N LYS A 256 1.66 -6.73 -14.68
CA LYS A 256 3.08 -6.88 -14.97
C LYS A 256 3.79 -7.59 -13.80
N PRO A 257 4.87 -8.34 -14.06
CA PRO A 257 5.58 -9.08 -13.02
C PRO A 257 6.25 -8.12 -12.03
N ILE A 258 6.32 -8.53 -10.75
CA ILE A 258 7.21 -7.92 -9.76
C ILE A 258 8.52 -8.69 -9.83
N VAL A 259 9.60 -8.03 -10.22
CA VAL A 259 10.88 -8.68 -10.53
C VAL A 259 11.94 -8.36 -9.49
N SER A 260 12.90 -9.27 -9.29
CA SER A 260 14.06 -9.02 -8.44
C SER A 260 15.09 -8.20 -9.20
N CYS A 261 14.93 -6.89 -9.14
CA CYS A 261 15.94 -5.89 -9.48
C CYS A 261 16.40 -5.24 -8.16
N CYS A 262 17.51 -4.55 -8.02
CA CYS A 262 18.63 -4.23 -8.91
C CYS A 262 19.88 -4.37 -8.03
N MET A 263 21.07 -4.44 -8.61
CA MET A 263 22.29 -4.43 -7.81
C MET A 263 22.83 -3.01 -7.73
N ALA A 264 23.28 -2.59 -6.55
CA ALA A 264 23.99 -1.33 -6.43
C ALA A 264 25.25 -1.35 -7.32
N GLY A 265 25.41 -0.33 -8.16
CA GLY A 265 26.63 -0.14 -8.94
C GLY A 265 27.82 0.11 -8.01
N GLY A 266 29.01 -0.29 -8.46
CA GLY A 266 30.26 0.14 -7.83
C GLY A 266 30.39 1.66 -7.93
N ARG A 267 30.91 2.31 -6.88
CA ARG A 267 31.31 3.71 -6.97
C ARG A 267 32.39 3.81 -8.06
N ARG A 268 32.12 4.55 -9.13
CA ARG A 268 33.21 5.07 -9.97
C ARG A 268 33.79 6.29 -9.27
#